data_AF-A0A8J6U3W3-F1
#
_entry.id   AF-A0A8J6U3W3-F1
#
_cell.length_a   1.000
_cell.length_b   1.000
_cell.length_c   1.000
_cell.angle_alpha   90.00
_cell.angle_beta   90.00
_cell.angle_gamma   90.00
#
_symmetry.space_group_name_H-M   'P 1'
#
loop_
_entity.id
_entity.type
_entity.pdbx_description
1 polymer ?
#
loop_
_entity_poly.entity_id
_entity_poly.type
_entity_poly.pdbx_seq_one_letter_code
_entity_poly.pdbx_strand_id
1 'polypeptide(L)'
;MLYRGFLSLVDRLPLPSLRVQRWIAIAVILSQAGISVTGAVVRVTASGLGCPTWPQCFPGSFTPVGVSEVPVLHQTVEFGNRMLTFVVVVCAALVVLAVTRARRRRDVLIFAWLMPAGTVVQAVIGGITVRTGLLWWTVAVHLLASMAMVWLAVLLYVKISEPDDGVPTVRVPDPLRWLTGL
;
A
#
# COMPACT_ATOMS: atom_id res chain seq x y z
N MET A 1 -3.45 19.47 19.36
CA MET A 1 -2.09 19.36 19.93
C MET A 1 -1.22 18.36 19.17
N LEU A 2 -1.69 17.14 18.90
CA LEU A 2 -0.94 16.09 18.16
C LEU A 2 -0.45 16.54 16.77
N TYR A 3 -1.30 17.17 15.95
CA TYR A 3 -0.92 17.62 14.61
C TYR A 3 0.20 18.68 14.61
N ARG A 4 0.21 19.60 15.59
CA ARG A 4 1.29 20.60 15.74
C ARG A 4 2.61 19.93 16.15
N GLY A 5 2.56 18.93 17.03
CA GLY A 5 3.73 18.13 17.40
C GLY A 5 4.30 17.32 16.22
N PHE A 6 3.42 16.71 15.42
CA PHE A 6 3.81 16.03 14.18
C PHE A 6 4.52 16.98 13.21
N LEU A 7 3.97 18.17 12.96
CA LEU A 7 4.60 19.16 12.09
C LEU A 7 5.98 19.58 12.62
N SER A 8 6.12 19.81 13.94
CA SER A 8 7.41 20.15 14.54
C SER A 8 8.47 19.06 14.36
N LEU A 9 8.09 17.78 14.43
CA LEU A 9 8.98 16.66 14.15
C LEU A 9 9.37 16.59 12.67
N VAL A 10 8.38 16.71 11.78
CA VAL A 10 8.60 16.69 10.33
C VAL A 10 9.53 17.82 9.93
N ASP A 11 9.35 19.05 10.46
CA ASP A 11 10.16 20.21 10.09
C ASP A 11 11.67 20.06 10.39
N ARG A 12 12.05 19.13 11.28
CA ARG A 12 13.46 18.78 11.55
C ARG A 12 14.11 17.94 10.44
N LEU A 13 13.31 17.32 9.57
CA LEU A 13 13.82 16.56 8.43
C LEU A 13 14.42 17.50 7.38
N PRO A 14 15.43 17.05 6.61
CA PRO A 14 15.94 17.83 5.48
C PRO A 14 14.83 18.05 4.45
N LEU A 15 14.83 19.22 3.82
CA LEU A 15 13.90 19.55 2.74
C LEU A 15 14.09 18.57 1.57
N PRO A 16 13.08 17.73 1.22
CA PRO A 16 13.24 16.79 0.14
C PRO A 16 13.10 17.50 -1.20
N SER A 17 14.13 17.40 -2.05
CA SER A 17 14.04 17.87 -3.43
C SER A 17 12.92 17.14 -4.18
N LEU A 18 12.40 17.74 -5.26
CA LEU A 18 11.39 17.10 -6.11
C LEU A 18 11.83 15.71 -6.61
N ARG A 19 13.13 15.56 -6.90
CA ARG A 19 13.70 14.27 -7.31
C ARG A 19 13.57 13.21 -6.21
N VAL A 20 13.86 13.58 -4.96
CA VAL A 20 13.71 12.67 -3.80
C VAL A 20 12.25 12.28 -3.60
N GLN A 21 11.33 13.26 -3.66
CA GLN A 21 9.89 12.99 -3.54
C GLN A 21 9.39 12.02 -4.62
N ARG A 22 9.83 12.21 -5.88
CA ARG A 22 9.52 11.31 -7.00
C ARG A 22 10.06 9.89 -6.79
N TRP A 23 11.30 9.73 -6.32
CA TRP A 23 11.85 8.40 -6.04
C TRP A 23 11.13 7.69 -4.90
N ILE A 24 10.73 8.42 -3.85
CA ILE A 24 9.90 7.84 -2.77
C ILE A 24 8.54 7.40 -3.33
N ALA A 25 7.90 8.22 -4.17
CA ALA A 25 6.64 7.85 -4.81
C ALA A 25 6.78 6.62 -5.75
N ILE A 26 7.89 6.51 -6.48
CA ILE A 26 8.23 5.29 -7.26
C ILE A 26 8.37 4.09 -6.31
N ALA A 27 9.04 4.24 -5.17
CA ALA A 27 9.15 3.15 -4.18
C ALA A 27 7.78 2.73 -3.62
N VAL A 28 6.83 3.66 -3.44
CA VAL A 28 5.44 3.33 -3.08
C VAL A 28 4.77 2.52 -4.21
N ILE A 29 4.92 2.92 -5.47
CA ILE A 29 4.38 2.16 -6.60
C ILE A 29 4.96 0.76 -6.64
N LEU A 30 6.29 0.63 -6.54
CA LEU A 30 6.99 -0.65 -6.62
C LEU A 30 6.63 -1.57 -5.44
N SER A 31 6.52 -1.04 -4.23
CA SER A 31 6.11 -1.83 -3.06
C SER A 31 4.65 -2.30 -3.17
N GLN A 32 3.73 -1.44 -3.59
CA GLN A 32 2.31 -1.80 -3.78
C GLN A 32 2.11 -2.80 -4.94
N ALA A 33 2.81 -2.61 -6.06
CA ALA A 33 2.79 -3.55 -7.16
C ALA A 33 3.45 -4.88 -6.77
N GLY A 34 4.59 -4.81 -6.07
CA GLY A 34 5.34 -5.97 -5.61
C GLY A 34 4.55 -6.86 -4.65
N ILE A 35 3.91 -6.28 -3.63
CA ILE A 35 3.04 -7.04 -2.71
C ILE A 35 1.82 -7.63 -3.44
N SER A 36 1.30 -6.95 -4.46
CA SER A 36 0.19 -7.45 -5.27
C SER A 36 0.60 -8.66 -6.13
N VAL A 37 1.76 -8.57 -6.79
CA VAL A 37 2.31 -9.64 -7.63
C VAL A 37 2.66 -10.85 -6.79
N THR A 38 3.35 -10.64 -5.66
CA THR A 38 3.69 -11.74 -4.75
C THR A 38 2.45 -12.35 -4.11
N GLY A 39 1.42 -11.57 -3.78
CA GLY A 39 0.10 -12.09 -3.40
C GLY A 39 -0.58 -12.92 -4.49
N ALA A 40 -0.46 -12.54 -5.77
CA ALA A 40 -0.92 -13.38 -6.88
C ALA A 40 -0.13 -14.70 -6.96
N VAL A 41 1.19 -14.66 -6.73
CA VAL A 41 2.04 -15.87 -6.62
C VAL A 41 1.56 -16.77 -5.48
N VAL A 42 1.26 -16.23 -4.30
CA VAL A 42 0.66 -16.99 -3.19
C VAL A 42 -0.59 -17.74 -3.66
N ARG A 43 -1.49 -17.07 -4.40
CA ARG A 43 -2.72 -17.69 -4.89
C ARG A 43 -2.46 -18.80 -5.91
N VAL A 44 -1.67 -18.54 -6.95
CA VAL A 44 -1.46 -19.52 -8.03
C VAL A 44 -0.59 -20.71 -7.62
N THR A 45 0.19 -20.55 -6.55
CA THR A 45 0.95 -21.65 -5.92
C THR A 45 0.16 -22.40 -4.85
N ALA A 46 -1.13 -22.09 -4.65
CA ALA A 46 -1.98 -22.63 -3.59
C ALA A 46 -1.43 -22.40 -2.15
N SER A 47 -0.56 -21.41 -1.97
CA SER A 47 0.10 -21.13 -0.70
C SER A 47 -0.72 -20.27 0.25
N GLY A 48 -1.93 -19.83 -0.11
CA GLY A 48 -2.70 -18.84 0.67
C GLY A 48 -3.12 -19.27 2.08
N LEU A 49 -3.02 -20.56 2.42
CA LEU A 49 -3.19 -21.08 3.79
C LEU A 49 -1.86 -21.58 4.41
N GLY A 50 -0.72 -21.13 3.87
CA GLY A 50 0.61 -21.37 4.44
C GLY A 50 0.75 -20.82 5.86
N CYS A 51 0.00 -19.75 6.17
CA CYS A 51 -0.26 -19.25 7.52
C CYS A 51 -1.78 -19.26 7.74
N PRO A 52 -2.36 -20.33 8.33
CA PRO A 52 -3.82 -20.51 8.38
C PRO A 52 -4.55 -19.54 9.31
N THR A 53 -3.83 -18.76 10.11
CA THR A 53 -4.40 -17.77 11.01
C THR A 53 -4.00 -16.34 10.62
N TRP A 54 -4.64 -15.35 11.23
CA TRP A 54 -4.29 -13.94 11.15
C TRP A 54 -4.78 -13.24 12.44
N PRO A 55 -3.99 -12.36 13.09
CA PRO A 55 -2.70 -11.79 12.67
C PRO A 55 -1.49 -12.71 12.92
N GLN A 56 -1.66 -13.78 13.69
CA GLN A 56 -0.65 -14.82 13.85
C GLN A 56 -0.47 -15.60 12.54
N CYS A 57 0.63 -16.33 12.38
CA CYS A 57 0.80 -17.26 11.27
C CYS A 57 0.14 -18.60 11.62
N PHE A 58 0.52 -19.16 12.77
CA PHE A 58 -0.06 -20.35 13.40
C PHE A 58 -0.60 -20.00 14.79
N PRO A 59 -1.50 -20.81 15.37
CA PRO A 59 -1.96 -20.59 16.74
C PRO A 59 -0.79 -20.46 17.72
N GLY A 60 -0.69 -19.29 18.37
CA GLY A 60 0.39 -19.00 19.32
C GLY A 60 1.72 -18.55 18.70
N SER A 61 1.84 -18.44 17.36
CA SER A 61 3.08 -18.01 16.69
C SER A 61 2.84 -17.02 15.56
N PHE A 62 3.57 -15.90 15.58
CA PHE A 62 3.57 -14.91 14.49
C PHE A 62 4.42 -15.34 13.28
N THR A 63 5.26 -16.37 13.43
CA THR A 63 6.15 -16.88 12.38
C THR A 63 5.79 -18.33 12.02
N PRO A 64 6.24 -18.82 10.84
CA PRO A 64 6.15 -20.23 10.50
C PRO A 64 6.82 -21.10 11.57
N VAL A 65 6.23 -22.27 11.84
CA VAL A 65 6.73 -23.23 12.84
C VAL A 65 7.08 -24.60 12.23
N GLY A 66 6.95 -24.76 10.91
CA GLY A 66 7.38 -25.98 10.23
C GLY A 66 6.53 -27.22 10.56
N VAL A 67 5.23 -27.04 10.77
CA VAL A 67 4.29 -28.14 11.03
C VAL A 67 4.17 -29.10 9.83
N SER A 68 3.92 -30.38 10.10
CA SER A 68 3.88 -31.44 9.08
C SER A 68 2.69 -31.32 8.10
N GLU A 69 1.61 -30.68 8.53
CA GLU A 69 0.35 -30.60 7.79
C GLU A 69 0.41 -29.59 6.64
N VAL A 70 1.37 -28.66 6.67
CA VAL A 70 1.54 -27.61 5.67
C VAL A 70 2.98 -27.62 5.17
N PRO A 71 3.25 -27.91 3.89
CA PRO A 71 4.61 -27.90 3.36
C PRO A 71 5.34 -26.57 3.63
N VAL A 72 6.61 -26.66 4.04
CA VAL A 72 7.46 -25.50 4.40
C VAL A 72 7.51 -24.46 3.27
N LEU A 73 7.45 -24.90 2.01
CA LEU A 73 7.40 -24.01 0.86
C LEU A 73 6.17 -23.09 0.91
N HIS A 74 4.98 -23.62 1.18
CA HIS A 74 3.76 -22.81 1.25
C HIS A 74 3.77 -21.85 2.44
N GLN A 75 4.30 -22.30 3.60
CA GLN A 75 4.48 -21.42 4.76
C GLN A 75 5.41 -20.25 4.42
N THR A 76 6.54 -20.54 3.76
CA THR A 76 7.53 -19.53 3.36
C THR A 76 6.96 -18.54 2.34
N VAL A 77 6.22 -19.02 1.35
CA VAL A 77 5.63 -18.19 0.29
C VAL A 77 4.61 -17.21 0.86
N GLU A 78 3.66 -17.68 1.68
CA GLU A 78 2.66 -16.81 2.32
C GLU A 78 3.29 -15.86 3.34
N PHE A 79 4.18 -16.37 4.20
CA PHE A 79 4.85 -15.53 5.19
C PHE A 79 5.73 -14.46 4.54
N GLY A 80 6.42 -14.79 3.44
CA GLY A 80 7.20 -13.83 2.66
C GLY A 80 6.35 -12.67 2.15
N ASN A 81 5.16 -12.96 1.61
CA ASN A 81 4.21 -11.91 1.21
C ASN A 81 3.76 -11.05 2.42
N ARG A 82 3.50 -11.66 3.59
CA ARG A 82 3.17 -10.91 4.82
C ARG A 82 4.29 -9.95 5.22
N MET A 83 5.56 -10.35 5.10
CA MET A 83 6.70 -9.51 5.43
C MET A 83 6.85 -8.29 4.52
N LEU A 84 6.41 -8.36 3.26
CA LEU A 84 6.42 -7.19 2.36
C LEU A 84 5.53 -6.05 2.85
N THR A 85 4.55 -6.33 3.71
CA THR A 85 3.72 -5.29 4.34
C THR A 85 4.58 -4.28 5.09
N PHE A 86 5.68 -4.69 5.73
CA PHE A 86 6.57 -3.76 6.42
C PHE A 86 7.25 -2.78 5.45
N VAL A 87 7.66 -3.26 4.28
CA VAL A 87 8.23 -2.42 3.22
C VAL A 87 7.18 -1.42 2.73
N VAL A 88 5.94 -1.89 2.48
CA VAL A 88 4.81 -1.03 2.08
C VAL A 88 4.55 0.06 3.11
N VAL A 89 4.49 -0.29 4.41
CA VAL A 89 4.28 0.67 5.50
C VAL A 89 5.40 1.70 5.56
N VAL A 90 6.66 1.28 5.42
CA VAL A 90 7.82 2.20 5.39
C VAL A 90 7.71 3.16 4.20
N CYS A 91 7.46 2.66 2.99
CA CYS A 91 7.30 3.52 1.80
C CYS A 91 6.13 4.51 1.97
N ALA A 92 4.99 4.05 2.50
CA ALA A 92 3.83 4.88 2.78
C ALA A 92 4.11 5.97 3.83
N ALA A 93 4.84 5.64 4.90
CA ALA A 93 5.26 6.63 5.89
C ALA A 93 6.23 7.66 5.29
N LEU A 94 7.23 7.21 4.52
CA LEU A 94 8.21 8.08 3.89
C LEU A 94 7.56 9.08 2.93
N VAL A 95 6.56 8.66 2.14
CA VAL A 95 5.90 9.58 1.21
C VAL A 95 5.10 10.64 1.96
N VAL A 96 4.38 10.28 3.03
CA VAL A 96 3.65 11.22 3.90
C VAL A 96 4.60 12.24 4.51
N LEU A 97 5.73 11.78 5.07
CA LEU A 97 6.74 12.66 5.66
C LEU A 97 7.32 13.61 4.61
N ALA A 98 7.68 13.10 3.43
CA ALA A 98 8.30 13.90 2.38
C ALA A 98 7.37 15.00 1.84
N VAL A 99 6.11 14.67 1.52
CA VAL A 99 5.18 15.67 0.96
C VAL A 99 4.68 16.66 2.02
N THR A 100 4.55 16.22 3.28
CA THR A 100 4.22 17.11 4.40
C THR A 100 5.37 18.08 4.66
N ARG A 101 6.62 17.58 4.64
CA ARG A 101 7.82 18.41 4.83
C ARG A 101 7.98 19.47 3.75
N ALA A 102 7.66 19.11 2.51
CA ALA A 102 7.69 20.01 1.36
C ALA A 102 6.47 20.94 1.27
N ARG A 103 5.52 20.86 2.23
CA ARG A 103 4.30 21.70 2.27
C ARG A 103 3.51 21.65 0.96
N ARG A 104 3.45 20.47 0.33
CA ARG A 104 2.70 20.25 -0.91
C ARG A 104 1.23 20.61 -0.75
N ARG A 105 0.57 20.96 -1.85
CA ARG A 105 -0.86 21.30 -1.87
C ARG A 105 -1.74 20.16 -1.31
N ARG A 106 -2.95 20.52 -0.85
CA ARG A 106 -3.87 19.61 -0.15
C ARG A 106 -4.15 18.31 -0.90
N ASP A 107 -4.34 18.37 -2.21
CA ASP A 107 -4.61 17.18 -3.02
C ASP A 107 -3.49 16.15 -2.91
N VAL A 108 -2.23 16.58 -2.99
CA VAL A 108 -1.06 15.69 -2.85
C VAL A 108 -1.02 15.07 -1.45
N LEU A 109 -1.33 15.86 -0.42
CA LEU A 109 -1.39 15.37 0.96
C LEU A 109 -2.48 14.31 1.12
N ILE A 110 -3.65 14.49 0.51
CA ILE A 110 -4.75 13.50 0.54
C ILE A 110 -4.26 12.17 -0.05
N PHE A 111 -3.72 12.18 -1.27
CA PHE A 111 -3.22 10.95 -1.90
C PHE A 111 -2.08 10.29 -1.11
N ALA A 112 -1.20 11.08 -0.48
CA ALA A 112 -0.14 10.53 0.37
C ALA A 112 -0.71 9.83 1.61
N TRP A 113 -1.69 10.43 2.29
CA TRP A 113 -2.34 9.83 3.46
C TRP A 113 -3.24 8.65 3.12
N LEU A 114 -3.75 8.56 1.90
CA LEU A 114 -4.46 7.36 1.42
C LEU A 114 -3.54 6.12 1.41
N MET A 115 -2.22 6.27 1.25
CA MET A 115 -1.29 5.13 1.21
C MET A 115 -1.26 4.32 2.53
N PRO A 116 -0.95 4.92 3.70
CA PRO A 116 -1.00 4.18 4.96
C PRO A 116 -2.43 3.78 5.36
N ALA A 117 -3.43 4.63 5.11
CA ALA A 117 -4.82 4.30 5.42
C ALA A 117 -5.31 3.07 4.62
N GLY A 118 -5.05 3.05 3.32
CA GLY A 118 -5.36 1.92 2.44
C GLY A 118 -4.57 0.66 2.78
N THR A 119 -3.33 0.79 3.27
CA THR A 119 -2.54 -0.35 3.75
C THR A 119 -3.19 -1.03 4.97
N VAL A 120 -3.72 -0.25 5.92
CA VAL A 120 -4.47 -0.78 7.06
C VAL A 120 -5.75 -1.48 6.61
N VAL A 121 -6.52 -0.85 5.72
CA VAL A 121 -7.72 -1.46 5.14
C VAL A 121 -7.39 -2.78 4.44
N GLN A 122 -6.29 -2.82 3.69
CA GLN A 122 -5.84 -4.03 3.02
C GLN A 122 -5.45 -5.16 3.97
N ALA A 123 -4.73 -4.83 5.04
CA ALA A 123 -4.39 -5.82 6.07
C ALA A 123 -5.66 -6.44 6.68
N VAL A 124 -6.71 -5.64 6.92
CA VAL A 124 -8.01 -6.12 7.40
C VAL A 124 -8.70 -7.02 6.37
N ILE A 125 -8.78 -6.60 5.11
CA ILE A 125 -9.39 -7.41 4.03
C ILE A 125 -8.62 -8.73 3.87
N GLY A 126 -7.28 -8.70 3.95
CA GLY A 126 -6.44 -9.91 3.90
C GLY A 126 -6.68 -10.85 5.05
N GLY A 127 -6.76 -10.32 6.27
CA GLY A 127 -7.11 -11.09 7.46
C GLY A 127 -8.52 -11.70 7.39
N ILE A 128 -9.48 -11.03 6.74
CA ILE A 128 -10.80 -11.62 6.44
C ILE A 128 -10.63 -12.78 5.46
N THR A 129 -9.92 -12.58 4.35
CA THR A 129 -9.69 -13.62 3.32
C THR A 129 -9.11 -14.90 3.91
N VAL A 130 -8.11 -14.81 4.79
CA VAL A 130 -7.53 -15.97 5.49
C VAL A 130 -8.57 -16.63 6.40
N ARG A 131 -9.26 -15.85 7.25
CA ARG A 131 -10.26 -16.38 8.20
C ARG A 131 -11.47 -17.03 7.53
N THR A 132 -11.79 -16.63 6.31
CA THR A 132 -12.85 -17.23 5.50
C THR A 132 -12.39 -18.46 4.69
N GLY A 133 -11.14 -18.90 4.82
CA GLY A 133 -10.65 -20.04 4.05
C GLY A 133 -10.52 -19.74 2.55
N LEU A 134 -10.18 -18.51 2.19
CA LEU A 134 -9.96 -18.06 0.81
C LEU A 134 -11.20 -18.14 -0.10
N LEU A 135 -12.39 -17.82 0.43
CA LEU A 135 -13.60 -17.65 -0.39
C LEU A 135 -13.30 -16.80 -1.63
N TRP A 136 -13.77 -17.22 -2.79
CA TRP A 136 -13.37 -16.62 -4.07
C TRP A 136 -13.63 -15.11 -4.12
N TRP A 137 -14.73 -14.65 -3.53
CA TRP A 137 -15.12 -13.24 -3.55
C TRP A 137 -14.29 -12.40 -2.57
N THR A 138 -13.84 -12.95 -1.44
CA THR A 138 -12.97 -12.21 -0.51
C THR A 138 -11.58 -12.00 -1.13
N VAL A 139 -11.08 -13.03 -1.83
CA VAL A 139 -9.83 -12.95 -2.61
C VAL A 139 -9.96 -11.92 -3.74
N ALA A 140 -11.09 -11.93 -4.46
CA ALA A 140 -11.35 -10.96 -5.54
C ALA A 140 -11.41 -9.52 -5.02
N VAL A 141 -12.13 -9.26 -3.91
CA VAL A 141 -12.21 -7.94 -3.27
C VAL A 141 -10.82 -7.49 -2.82
N HIS A 142 -10.04 -8.36 -2.19
CA HIS A 142 -8.67 -8.06 -1.78
C HIS A 142 -7.80 -7.63 -2.98
N LEU A 143 -7.83 -8.41 -4.06
CA LEU A 143 -7.05 -8.12 -5.28
C LEU A 143 -7.48 -6.80 -5.94
N LEU A 144 -8.78 -6.56 -6.08
CA LEU A 144 -9.30 -5.31 -6.67
C LEU A 144 -8.91 -4.09 -5.83
N ALA A 145 -9.00 -4.19 -4.51
CA ALA A 145 -8.51 -3.15 -3.62
C ALA A 145 -6.99 -2.94 -3.79
N SER A 146 -6.21 -3.98 -4.10
CA SER A 146 -4.76 -3.86 -4.28
C SER A 146 -4.44 -3.13 -5.57
N MET A 147 -5.15 -3.45 -6.65
CA MET A 147 -5.04 -2.74 -7.92
C MET A 147 -5.44 -1.28 -7.80
N ALA A 148 -6.51 -0.99 -7.04
CA ALA A 148 -6.89 0.39 -6.73
C ALA A 148 -5.79 1.15 -5.97
N MET A 149 -5.13 0.50 -5.00
CA MET A 149 -4.01 1.11 -4.28
C MET A 149 -2.79 1.38 -5.17
N VAL A 150 -2.47 0.47 -6.11
CA VAL A 150 -1.42 0.70 -7.11
C VAL A 150 -1.78 1.89 -8.00
N TRP A 151 -3.02 1.98 -8.46
CA TRP A 151 -3.51 3.11 -9.25
C TRP A 151 -3.42 4.44 -8.49
N LEU A 152 -3.86 4.47 -7.22
CA LEU A 152 -3.74 5.65 -6.36
C LEU A 152 -2.26 6.05 -6.12
N ALA A 153 -1.35 5.09 -6.02
CA ALA A 153 0.09 5.36 -5.91
C ALA A 153 0.66 6.00 -7.19
N VAL A 154 0.19 5.58 -8.37
CA VAL A 154 0.54 6.21 -9.65
C VAL A 154 -0.02 7.64 -9.72
N LEU A 155 -1.27 7.85 -9.30
CA LEU A 155 -1.86 9.19 -9.24
C LEU A 155 -1.07 10.11 -8.29
N LEU A 156 -0.64 9.60 -7.13
CA LEU A 156 0.23 10.34 -6.22
C LEU A 156 1.54 10.77 -6.90
N TYR A 157 2.20 9.88 -7.64
CA TYR A 157 3.42 10.20 -8.39
C TYR A 157 3.20 11.30 -9.44
N VAL A 158 2.09 11.23 -10.18
CA VAL A 158 1.71 12.25 -11.17
C VAL A 158 1.46 13.59 -10.47
N LYS A 159 0.70 13.60 -9.37
CA LYS A 159 0.38 14.81 -8.60
C LYS A 159 1.60 15.45 -7.93
N ILE A 160 2.59 14.66 -7.49
CA ILE A 160 3.89 15.16 -7.02
C ILE A 160 4.66 15.82 -8.18
N SER A 161 4.50 15.31 -9.39
CA SER A 161 5.23 15.78 -10.57
C SER A 161 4.68 17.08 -11.16
N GLU A 162 3.49 17.51 -10.76
CA GLU A 162 2.86 18.77 -11.16
C GLU A 162 3.31 19.95 -10.26
N PRO A 163 3.36 21.19 -10.77
CA PRO A 163 3.55 22.38 -9.94
C PRO A 163 2.43 22.54 -8.90
N ASP A 164 2.76 23.03 -7.70
CA ASP A 164 1.75 23.25 -6.64
C ASP A 164 0.84 24.45 -6.94
N ASP A 165 1.36 25.43 -7.66
CA ASP A 165 0.75 26.70 -8.08
C ASP A 165 0.11 26.61 -9.48
N GLY A 166 0.10 25.43 -10.10
CA GLY A 166 -0.51 25.23 -11.41
C GLY A 166 -2.03 25.40 -11.38
N VAL A 167 -2.58 26.15 -12.34
CA VAL A 167 -4.03 26.27 -12.54
C VAL A 167 -4.57 24.97 -13.13
N PRO A 168 -5.63 24.35 -12.55
CA PRO A 168 -6.26 23.18 -13.15
C PRO A 168 -6.74 23.49 -14.56
N THR A 169 -6.28 22.70 -15.53
CA THR A 169 -6.71 22.81 -16.94
C THR A 169 -7.43 21.55 -17.34
N VAL A 170 -8.65 21.69 -17.86
CA VAL A 170 -9.43 20.55 -18.37
C VAL A 170 -8.78 20.08 -19.66
N ARG A 171 -8.13 18.91 -19.61
CA ARG A 171 -7.50 18.29 -20.79
C ARG A 171 -8.36 17.22 -21.45
N VAL A 172 -9.41 16.76 -20.76
CA VAL A 172 -10.24 15.61 -21.18
C VAL A 172 -11.72 16.01 -21.20
N PRO A 173 -12.48 15.61 -22.23
CA PRO A 173 -13.93 15.83 -22.29
C PRO A 173 -14.70 15.20 -21.13
N ASP A 174 -15.84 15.78 -20.78
CA ASP A 174 -16.71 15.37 -19.65
C ASP A 174 -17.06 13.88 -19.61
N PRO A 175 -17.37 13.20 -20.74
CA PRO A 175 -17.68 11.77 -20.70
C PRO A 175 -16.51 10.91 -20.19
N LEU A 176 -15.27 11.28 -20.52
CA LEU A 176 -14.07 10.54 -20.11
C LEU A 176 -13.69 10.80 -18.64
N ARG A 177 -14.00 12.00 -18.13
CA ARG A 177 -13.84 12.38 -16.73
C ARG A 177 -14.70 11.52 -15.81
N TRP A 178 -15.99 11.40 -16.14
CA TRP A 178 -16.94 10.52 -15.45
C TRP A 178 -16.51 9.04 -15.44
N LEU A 179 -16.00 8.54 -16.57
CA LEU A 179 -15.53 7.16 -16.68
C LEU A 179 -14.27 6.87 -15.83
N THR A 180 -13.44 7.87 -15.53
CA THR A 180 -12.15 7.70 -14.85
C THR A 180 -12.12 8.26 -13.42
N GLY A 181 -13.22 8.86 -12.96
CA GLY A 181 -13.30 9.49 -11.63
C GLY A 181 -12.44 10.75 -11.48
N LEU A 182 -12.13 11.42 -12.60
CA LEU A 182 -11.38 12.69 -12.70
C LEU A 182 -12.33 13.85 -12.95
#